data_AF-A0A945MT80-F1
#
_entry.id   AF-A0A945MT80-F1
#
_cell.length_a   1.000
_cell.length_b   1.000
_cell.length_c   1.000
_cell.angle_alpha   90.00
_cell.angle_beta   90.00
_cell.angle_gamma   90.00
#
_symmetry.space_group_name_H-M   'P 1'
#
loop_
_entity.id
_entity.type
_entity.pdbx_description
1 polymer ?
#
loop_
_entity_poly.entity_id
_entity_poly.type
_entity_poly.pdbx_seq_one_letter_code
_entity_poly.pdbx_strand_id
1 'polypeptide(L)'
;MTTTSRQDLIPLIAQHPFSADLAASHLIQLTEGTALTQFALGKYLAHEDERAEFFCLVVKGIVALETGQAVDHAIAVQSLEPGEVLGWSWFVAPHRWGFDARAIEEVQVLAFNAEYLRRLCENDHELGYQMLNRVVQVTTARLIATRRQLVENTRVLYNADHLATTSNFGKQIVHYISGPISILVCL
;
A
#
# COMPACT_ATOMS: atom_id res chain seq x y z
N MET A 1 -4.61 -26.02 10.57
CA MET A 1 -3.58 -25.12 10.02
C MET A 1 -3.04 -25.78 8.76
N THR A 2 -3.52 -25.37 7.59
CA THR A 2 -3.00 -25.83 6.30
C THR A 2 -1.65 -25.18 6.07
N THR A 3 -0.57 -25.97 6.14
CA THR A 3 0.77 -25.53 5.76
C THR A 3 0.79 -25.36 4.25
N THR A 4 0.60 -24.13 3.75
CA THR A 4 0.75 -23.80 2.33
C THR A 4 2.19 -24.10 1.92
N SER A 5 2.39 -25.03 0.97
CA SER A 5 3.73 -25.38 0.50
C SER A 5 4.24 -24.34 -0.50
N ARG A 6 5.55 -24.28 -0.73
CA ARG A 6 6.15 -23.36 -1.73
C ARG A 6 5.59 -23.56 -3.14
N GLN A 7 5.27 -24.81 -3.53
CA GLN A 7 4.65 -25.10 -4.82
C GLN A 7 3.26 -24.45 -4.95
N ASP A 8 2.53 -24.31 -3.85
CA ASP A 8 1.18 -23.75 -3.84
C ASP A 8 1.19 -22.21 -3.97
N LEU A 9 2.33 -21.57 -3.78
CA LEU A 9 2.48 -20.11 -3.90
C LEU A 9 2.65 -19.67 -5.36
N ILE A 10 3.29 -20.47 -6.22
CA ILE A 10 3.55 -20.10 -7.62
C ILE A 10 2.24 -19.73 -8.34
N PRO A 11 1.16 -20.53 -8.29
CA PRO A 11 -0.09 -20.17 -8.94
C PRO A 11 -0.71 -18.90 -8.38
N LEU A 12 -0.60 -18.65 -7.08
CA LEU A 12 -1.14 -17.46 -6.42
C LEU A 12 -0.39 -16.18 -6.84
N ILE A 13 0.94 -16.26 -6.89
CA ILE A 13 1.77 -15.15 -7.37
C ILE A 13 1.48 -14.92 -8.86
N ALA A 14 1.47 -15.97 -9.69
CA ALA A 14 1.26 -15.84 -11.14
C ALA A 14 -0.10 -15.23 -11.52
N GLN A 15 -1.15 -15.50 -10.72
CA GLN A 15 -2.49 -14.95 -10.94
C GLN A 15 -2.63 -13.48 -10.51
N HIS A 16 -1.72 -12.98 -9.67
CA HIS A 16 -1.83 -11.62 -9.18
C HIS A 16 -1.40 -10.60 -10.27
N PRO A 17 -2.18 -9.53 -10.55
CA PRO A 17 -1.90 -8.59 -11.63
C PRO A 17 -0.51 -7.96 -11.58
N PHE A 18 0.01 -7.69 -10.38
CA PHE A 18 1.36 -7.16 -10.19
C PHE A 18 2.45 -8.06 -10.81
N SER A 19 2.31 -9.38 -10.74
CA SER A 19 3.29 -10.35 -11.24
C SER A 19 2.94 -10.89 -12.63
N ALA A 20 1.94 -10.30 -13.29
CA ALA A 20 1.61 -10.63 -14.67
C ALA A 20 2.86 -10.50 -15.56
N ASP A 21 3.00 -11.45 -16.49
CA ASP A 21 4.08 -11.50 -17.48
C ASP A 21 5.51 -11.63 -16.93
N LEU A 22 5.70 -11.91 -15.64
CA LEU A 22 7.01 -12.29 -15.12
C LEU A 22 7.40 -13.68 -15.64
N ALA A 23 8.69 -13.84 -15.95
CA ALA A 23 9.21 -15.13 -16.39
C ALA A 23 9.02 -16.20 -15.30
N ALA A 24 8.82 -17.45 -15.70
CA ALA A 24 8.63 -18.57 -14.77
C ALA A 24 9.80 -18.70 -13.76
N SER A 25 11.03 -18.41 -14.20
CA SER A 25 12.21 -18.38 -13.33
C SER A 25 12.11 -17.32 -12.23
N HIS A 26 11.62 -16.12 -12.57
CA HIS A 26 11.40 -15.03 -11.60
C HIS A 26 10.29 -15.38 -10.62
N LEU A 27 9.20 -15.98 -11.07
CA LEU A 27 8.13 -16.45 -10.19
C LEU A 27 8.63 -17.49 -9.18
N ILE A 28 9.50 -18.41 -9.61
CA ILE A 28 10.13 -19.39 -8.72
C ILE A 28 10.99 -18.70 -7.68
N GLN A 29 11.87 -17.78 -8.08
CA GLN A 29 12.74 -17.04 -7.15
C GLN A 29 11.91 -16.26 -6.11
N LEU A 30 10.84 -15.59 -6.56
CA LEU A 30 9.95 -14.86 -5.67
C LEU A 30 9.36 -15.75 -4.55
N THR A 31 9.08 -17.03 -4.80
CA THR A 31 8.55 -17.92 -3.76
C THR A 31 9.49 -18.14 -2.57
N GLU A 32 10.80 -17.98 -2.73
CA GLU A 32 11.77 -18.25 -1.65
C GLU A 32 11.64 -17.25 -0.49
N GLY A 33 11.24 -16.01 -0.79
CA GLY A 33 11.03 -14.95 0.18
C GLY A 33 9.56 -14.69 0.51
N THR A 34 8.63 -15.57 0.11
CA THR A 34 7.19 -15.31 0.21
C THR A 34 6.48 -16.20 1.22
N ALA A 35 5.56 -15.61 1.99
CA ALA A 35 4.63 -16.33 2.85
C ALA A 35 3.19 -15.88 2.59
N LEU A 36 2.26 -16.85 2.56
CA LEU A 36 0.83 -16.54 2.58
C LEU A 36 0.42 -16.20 4.01
N THR A 37 0.02 -14.95 4.25
CA THR A 37 -0.26 -14.44 5.60
C THR A 37 -1.72 -13.98 5.70
N GLN A 38 -2.35 -14.26 6.82
CA GLN A 38 -3.73 -13.88 7.11
C GLN A 38 -3.79 -12.88 8.26
N PHE A 39 -4.65 -11.88 8.13
CA PHE A 39 -4.90 -10.85 9.13
C PHE A 39 -6.39 -10.81 9.44
N ALA A 40 -6.72 -10.88 10.73
CA ALA A 40 -8.11 -10.73 11.18
C ALA A 40 -8.55 -9.26 11.08
N LEU A 41 -9.86 -9.03 11.08
CA LEU A 41 -10.46 -7.69 11.15
C LEU A 41 -9.79 -6.84 12.24
N GLY A 42 -9.43 -5.61 11.89
CA GLY A 42 -8.83 -4.62 12.77
C GLY A 42 -7.34 -4.83 13.04
N LYS A 43 -6.71 -5.88 12.51
CA LYS A 43 -5.26 -6.10 12.67
C LYS A 43 -4.48 -5.20 11.73
N TYR A 44 -3.42 -4.61 12.27
CA TYR A 44 -2.44 -3.87 11.49
C TYR A 44 -1.51 -4.84 10.77
N LEU A 45 -1.31 -4.56 9.49
CA LEU A 45 -0.27 -5.16 8.68
C LEU A 45 1.02 -4.39 8.90
N ALA A 46 0.96 -3.06 8.90
CA ALA A 46 2.08 -2.14 9.04
C ALA A 46 1.68 -0.90 9.84
N HIS A 47 2.66 -0.26 10.48
CA HIS A 47 2.50 1.05 11.11
C HIS A 47 3.35 2.12 10.44
N GLU A 48 2.83 3.34 10.38
CA GLU A 48 3.55 4.52 9.89
C GLU A 48 4.91 4.68 10.58
N ASP A 49 5.93 5.10 9.82
CA ASP A 49 7.34 5.31 10.25
C ASP A 49 8.10 4.04 10.71
N GLU A 50 7.42 2.90 10.86
CA GLU A 50 8.09 1.61 11.05
C GLU A 50 8.82 1.16 9.78
N ARG A 51 9.80 0.27 9.97
CA ARG A 51 10.60 -0.27 8.88
C ARG A 51 9.72 -1.12 7.95
N ALA A 52 9.82 -0.86 6.64
CA ALA A 52 9.17 -1.63 5.60
C ALA A 52 9.94 -2.93 5.33
N GLU A 53 9.74 -3.91 6.21
CA GLU A 53 10.41 -5.22 6.16
C GLU A 53 9.76 -6.20 5.19
N PHE A 54 8.57 -5.88 4.68
CA PHE A 54 7.85 -6.68 3.72
C PHE A 54 7.19 -5.84 2.64
N PHE A 55 6.83 -6.52 1.55
CA PHE A 55 5.98 -6.06 0.47
C PHE A 55 4.82 -7.05 0.37
N CYS A 56 3.58 -6.60 0.18
CA CYS A 56 2.45 -7.52 0.13
C CYS A 56 1.64 -7.38 -1.15
N LEU A 57 1.19 -8.52 -1.70
CA LEU A 57 0.14 -8.58 -2.72
C LEU A 57 -1.17 -8.98 -2.03
N VAL A 58 -2.23 -8.19 -2.19
CA VAL A 58 -3.53 -8.46 -1.57
C VAL A 58 -4.26 -9.52 -2.41
N VAL A 59 -4.53 -10.67 -1.80
CA VAL A 59 -5.19 -11.81 -2.46
C VAL A 59 -6.68 -11.85 -2.13
N LYS A 60 -7.03 -11.47 -0.90
CA LYS A 60 -8.41 -11.43 -0.39
C LYS A 60 -8.50 -10.34 0.66
N GLY A 61 -9.67 -9.73 0.79
CA GLY A 61 -9.95 -8.75 1.83
C GLY A 61 -9.65 -7.33 1.38
N ILE A 62 -9.93 -6.37 2.27
CA ILE A 62 -9.62 -4.95 2.06
C ILE A 62 -8.71 -4.46 3.18
N VAL A 63 -7.67 -3.72 2.79
CA VAL A 63 -6.74 -3.05 3.71
C VAL A 63 -6.93 -1.54 3.59
N ALA A 64 -7.25 -0.86 4.69
CA ALA A 64 -7.25 0.60 4.73
C ALA A 64 -5.83 1.11 4.95
N LEU A 65 -5.42 2.11 4.17
CA LEU A 65 -4.26 2.94 4.42
C LEU A 65 -4.71 4.20 5.18
N GLU A 66 -4.16 4.40 6.37
CA GLU A 66 -4.64 5.40 7.31
C GLU A 66 -3.51 6.31 7.79
N THR A 67 -3.86 7.55 8.12
CA THR A 67 -2.98 8.50 8.80
C THR A 67 -3.68 9.06 10.04
N GLY A 68 -2.93 9.29 11.12
CA GLY A 68 -3.45 9.85 12.37
C GLY A 68 -2.73 9.27 13.60
N GLN A 69 -2.66 10.04 14.68
CA GLN A 69 -1.89 9.66 15.87
C GLN A 69 -2.61 8.67 16.81
N ALA A 70 -3.90 8.42 16.61
CA ALA A 70 -4.70 7.53 17.46
C ALA A 70 -5.78 6.82 16.63
N VAL A 71 -6.11 5.58 16.98
CA VAL A 71 -7.10 4.73 16.30
C VAL A 71 -8.44 5.45 16.10
N ASP A 72 -8.92 6.16 17.14
CA ASP A 72 -10.20 6.88 17.11
C ASP A 72 -10.19 8.13 16.21
N HIS A 73 -9.02 8.55 15.72
CA HIS A 73 -8.81 9.71 14.87
C HIS A 73 -8.10 9.34 13.56
N ALA A 74 -8.00 8.05 13.25
CA ALA A 74 -7.39 7.58 12.01
C ALA A 74 -8.27 7.97 10.82
N ILE A 75 -7.68 8.62 9.83
CA ILE A 75 -8.34 9.01 8.59
C ILE A 75 -7.88 8.04 7.50
N ALA A 76 -8.83 7.30 6.93
CA ALA A 76 -8.57 6.46 5.77
C ALA A 76 -8.26 7.33 4.55
N VAL A 77 -7.04 7.20 4.03
CA VAL A 77 -6.56 7.90 2.82
C VAL A 77 -6.88 7.09 1.57
N GLN A 78 -6.72 5.77 1.65
CA GLN A 78 -6.97 4.85 0.55
C GLN A 78 -7.42 3.49 1.09
N SER A 79 -8.11 2.69 0.27
CA SER A 79 -8.32 1.26 0.51
C SER A 79 -7.63 0.45 -0.58
N LEU A 80 -7.02 -0.66 -0.20
CA LEU A 80 -6.39 -1.64 -1.08
C LEU A 80 -7.28 -2.87 -1.19
N GLU A 81 -7.65 -3.21 -2.41
CA GLU A 81 -8.51 -4.34 -2.77
C GLU A 81 -7.70 -5.54 -3.29
N PRO A 82 -8.31 -6.74 -3.44
CA PRO A 82 -7.65 -7.87 -4.08
C PRO A 82 -7.10 -7.50 -5.47
N GLY A 83 -5.84 -7.86 -5.73
CA GLY A 83 -5.13 -7.47 -6.95
C GLY A 83 -4.27 -6.21 -6.80
N GLU A 84 -4.40 -5.48 -5.69
CA GLU A 84 -3.56 -4.33 -5.34
C GLU A 84 -2.42 -4.72 -4.38
N VAL A 85 -1.48 -3.79 -4.19
CA VAL A 85 -0.23 -4.08 -3.47
C VAL A 85 0.02 -3.15 -2.30
N LEU A 86 0.52 -3.66 -1.18
CA LEU A 86 0.99 -2.84 -0.08
C LEU A 86 2.52 -2.67 -0.19
N GLY A 87 2.97 -1.44 -0.37
CA GLY A 87 4.37 -1.04 -0.19
C GLY A 87 5.16 -0.76 -1.47
N TRP A 88 5.44 0.52 -1.72
CA TRP A 88 6.66 0.96 -2.41
C TRP A 88 7.78 1.34 -1.42
N SER A 89 7.41 1.60 -0.16
CA SER A 89 8.33 1.95 0.93
C SER A 89 9.53 1.01 1.02
N TRP A 90 9.36 -0.29 0.82
CA TRP A 90 10.45 -1.26 0.89
C TRP A 90 11.54 -1.06 -0.19
N PHE A 91 11.22 -0.42 -1.32
CA PHE A 91 12.11 -0.24 -2.46
C PHE A 91 12.91 1.06 -2.37
N VAL A 92 12.34 2.12 -1.81
CA VAL A 92 12.96 3.46 -1.73
C VAL A 92 13.43 3.74 -0.30
N ALA A 93 14.70 4.16 -0.15
CA ALA A 93 15.22 4.59 1.15
C ALA A 93 14.41 5.79 1.69
N PRO A 94 14.11 5.88 3.01
CA PRO A 94 14.71 5.14 4.13
C PRO A 94 14.04 3.81 4.48
N HIS A 95 13.21 3.25 3.61
CA HIS A 95 12.47 2.01 3.85
C HIS A 95 11.53 2.06 5.04
N ARG A 96 10.68 3.09 5.08
CA ARG A 96 9.68 3.29 6.13
C ARG A 96 8.28 3.39 5.55
N TRP A 97 7.31 2.82 6.25
CA TRP A 97 5.91 2.93 5.88
C TRP A 97 5.45 4.38 5.96
N GLY A 98 4.76 4.86 4.91
CA GLY A 98 4.19 6.22 4.90
C GLY A 98 2.81 6.31 5.55
N PHE A 99 2.19 5.17 5.86
CA PHE A 99 0.85 5.07 6.41
C PHE A 99 0.74 3.84 7.30
N ASP A 100 -0.20 3.88 8.23
CA ASP A 100 -0.74 2.67 8.84
C ASP A 100 -1.46 1.84 7.76
N ALA A 101 -1.35 0.52 7.84
CA ALA A 101 -2.10 -0.40 7.00
C ALA A 101 -2.92 -1.33 7.88
N ARG A 102 -4.25 -1.21 7.86
CA ARG A 102 -5.15 -1.95 8.74
C ARG A 102 -6.14 -2.79 7.96
N ALA A 103 -6.29 -4.05 8.34
CA ALA A 103 -7.31 -4.93 7.79
C ALA A 103 -8.70 -4.44 8.23
N ILE A 104 -9.57 -4.07 7.29
CA ILE A 104 -10.97 -3.68 7.59
C ILE A 104 -11.96 -4.81 7.37
N GLU A 105 -11.47 -5.97 6.98
CA GLU A 105 -12.12 -7.27 7.00
C GLU A 105 -11.05 -8.38 7.14
N GLU A 106 -11.42 -9.65 6.98
CA GLU A 106 -10.41 -10.72 6.92
C GLU A 106 -9.57 -10.59 5.65
N VAL A 107 -8.27 -10.36 5.84
CA VAL A 107 -7.32 -10.10 4.75
C VAL A 107 -6.36 -11.28 4.59
N GLN A 108 -6.08 -11.65 3.35
CA GLN A 108 -5.02 -12.57 2.99
C GLN A 108 -4.07 -11.91 2.00
N VAL A 109 -2.77 -12.01 2.28
CA VAL A 109 -1.70 -11.43 1.45
C VAL A 109 -0.61 -12.45 1.14
N LEU A 110 0.03 -12.29 0.00
CA LEU A 110 1.37 -12.84 -0.24
C LEU A 110 2.37 -11.81 0.28
N ALA A 111 3.00 -12.09 1.42
CA ALA A 111 4.00 -11.22 2.05
C ALA A 111 5.41 -11.65 1.62
N PHE A 112 6.11 -10.74 0.96
CA PHE A 112 7.46 -10.92 0.44
C PHE A 112 8.45 -10.23 1.37
N ASN A 113 9.52 -10.91 1.77
CA ASN A 113 10.60 -10.33 2.55
C ASN A 113 11.31 -9.24 1.72
N ALA A 114 11.30 -8.01 2.22
CA ALA A 114 11.82 -6.85 1.50
C ALA A 114 13.34 -6.91 1.27
N GLU A 115 14.10 -7.45 2.22
CA GLU A 115 15.55 -7.57 2.10
C GLU A 115 15.94 -8.62 1.06
N TYR A 116 15.25 -9.76 1.05
CA TYR A 116 15.38 -10.77 0.02
C TYR A 116 15.05 -10.19 -1.36
N LEU A 117 13.90 -9.50 -1.50
CA LEU A 117 13.51 -8.89 -2.77
C LEU A 117 14.54 -7.89 -3.28
N ARG A 118 15.08 -7.01 -2.42
CA ARG A 118 16.12 -6.06 -2.82
C ARG A 118 17.38 -6.76 -3.34
N ARG A 119 17.89 -7.74 -2.59
CA ARG A 119 19.05 -8.55 -3.05
C ARG A 119 18.77 -9.28 -4.35
N LEU A 120 17.56 -9.80 -4.51
CA LEU A 120 17.16 -10.50 -5.72
C LEU A 120 17.17 -9.54 -6.93
N CYS A 121 16.65 -8.31 -6.76
CA CYS A 121 16.69 -7.26 -7.79
C CYS A 121 18.11 -6.77 -8.10
N GLU A 122 18.99 -6.71 -7.08
CA GLU A 122 20.41 -6.34 -7.27
C GLU A 122 21.19 -7.41 -8.04
N ASN A 123 20.86 -8.70 -7.84
CA ASN A 123 21.54 -9.80 -8.51
C ASN A 123 20.99 -10.09 -9.92
N ASP A 124 19.69 -9.86 -10.15
CA ASP A 124 19.04 -9.99 -11.44
C ASP A 124 18.42 -8.64 -11.84
N HIS A 125 19.18 -7.89 -12.65
CA HIS A 125 18.76 -6.56 -13.08
C HIS A 125 17.53 -6.56 -14.01
N GLU A 126 17.25 -7.66 -14.72
CA GLU A 126 16.01 -7.75 -15.52
C GLU A 126 14.82 -7.83 -14.57
N LEU A 127 14.87 -8.68 -13.55
CA LEU A 127 13.84 -8.73 -12.51
C LEU A 127 13.73 -7.39 -11.78
N GLY A 128 14.86 -6.78 -11.40
CA GLY A 128 14.88 -5.48 -10.75
C GLY A 128 14.19 -4.39 -11.59
N TYR A 129 14.45 -4.34 -12.90
CA TYR A 129 13.80 -3.42 -13.83
C TYR A 129 12.29 -3.69 -13.95
N GLN A 130 11.90 -4.96 -14.07
CA GLN A 130 10.49 -5.36 -14.14
C GLN A 130 9.72 -4.99 -12.88
N MET A 131 10.31 -5.20 -11.69
CA MET A 131 9.73 -4.83 -10.39
C MET A 131 9.62 -3.31 -10.25
N LEU A 132 10.67 -2.56 -10.61
CA LEU A 132 10.67 -1.10 -10.57
C LEU A 132 9.56 -0.51 -11.45
N ASN A 133 9.43 -0.96 -12.70
CA ASN A 133 8.39 -0.48 -13.60
C ASN A 133 6.98 -0.67 -13.03
N ARG A 134 6.72 -1.83 -12.40
CA ARG A 134 5.44 -2.14 -11.76
C ARG A 134 5.18 -1.25 -10.55
N VAL A 135 6.18 -1.06 -9.70
CA VAL A 135 6.08 -0.15 -8.54
C VAL A 135 5.78 1.28 -8.99
N VAL A 136 6.44 1.77 -10.06
CA VAL A 136 6.19 3.11 -10.62
C VAL A 136 4.76 3.23 -11.16
N GLN A 137 4.25 2.22 -11.86
CA GLN A 137 2.88 2.21 -12.37
C GLN A 137 1.85 2.27 -11.23
N VAL A 138 2.01 1.43 -10.20
CA VAL A 138 1.14 1.42 -9.02
C VAL A 138 1.15 2.78 -8.33
N THR A 139 2.34 3.34 -8.10
CA THR A 139 2.51 4.60 -7.38
C THR A 139 1.89 5.76 -8.18
N THR A 140 2.09 5.77 -9.50
CA THR A 140 1.48 6.76 -10.40
C THR A 140 -0.04 6.68 -10.37
N ALA A 141 -0.61 5.47 -10.44
CA ALA A 141 -2.05 5.26 -10.37
C ALA A 141 -2.64 5.79 -9.05
N ARG A 142 -1.96 5.54 -7.93
CA ARG A 142 -2.35 6.02 -6.60
C ARG A 142 -2.26 7.53 -6.46
N LEU A 143 -1.21 8.15 -7.00
CA LEU A 143 -1.10 9.60 -7.06
C LEU A 143 -2.28 10.21 -7.81
N ILE A 144 -2.60 9.67 -8.98
CA ILE A 144 -3.70 10.19 -9.82
C ILE A 144 -5.04 10.02 -9.10
N ALA A 145 -5.28 8.86 -8.46
CA ALA A 145 -6.48 8.60 -7.69
C ALA A 145 -6.62 9.57 -6.50
N THR A 146 -5.56 9.72 -5.71
CA THR A 146 -5.52 10.64 -4.56
C THR A 146 -5.73 12.08 -5.00
N ARG A 147 -5.06 12.53 -6.08
CA ARG A 147 -5.26 13.87 -6.66
C ARG A 147 -6.71 14.10 -7.07
N ARG A 148 -7.37 13.11 -7.69
CA ARG A 148 -8.78 13.20 -8.08
C ARG A 148 -9.68 13.36 -6.85
N GLN A 149 -9.47 12.56 -5.82
CA GLN A 149 -10.22 12.64 -4.57
C GLN A 149 -10.05 14.01 -3.89
N LEU A 150 -8.83 14.55 -3.85
CA LEU A 150 -8.58 15.88 -3.29
C LEU A 150 -9.32 16.99 -4.06
N VAL A 151 -9.30 16.94 -5.40
CA VAL A 151 -10.02 17.93 -6.22
C VAL A 151 -11.54 17.84 -5.99
N GLU A 152 -12.09 16.62 -5.95
CA GLU A 152 -13.53 16.42 -5.71
C GLU A 152 -13.95 16.87 -4.30
N ASN A 153 -13.17 16.50 -3.27
CA ASN A 153 -13.43 16.91 -1.89
C ASN A 153 -13.34 18.44 -1.71
N THR A 154 -12.41 19.10 -2.40
CA THR A 154 -12.30 20.57 -2.37
C THR A 154 -13.52 21.24 -3.02
N ARG A 155 -14.09 20.62 -4.07
CA ARG A 155 -15.30 21.12 -4.74
C ARG A 155 -16.54 21.02 -3.85
N VAL A 156 -16.63 19.99 -3.01
CA VAL A 156 -17.70 19.84 -2.01
C VAL A 156 -17.58 20.89 -0.90
N LEU A 157 -16.37 21.15 -0.39
CA LEU A 157 -16.15 22.20 0.61
C LEU A 157 -16.51 23.60 0.06
N TYR A 158 -16.11 23.90 -1.18
CA TYR A 158 -16.45 25.17 -1.82
C TYR A 158 -17.96 25.32 -2.12
N ASN A 159 -18.66 24.22 -2.39
CA ASN A 159 -20.12 24.23 -2.58
C ASN A 159 -20.91 24.24 -1.26
N ALA A 160 -20.39 23.63 -0.20
CA ALA A 160 -21.03 23.60 1.13
C ALA A 160 -20.92 24.94 1.87
N ASP A 161 -19.85 25.71 1.61
CA ASP A 161 -19.72 27.08 2.14
C ASP A 161 -20.79 28.05 1.60
N HIS A 162 -21.52 27.68 0.54
CA HIS A 162 -22.67 28.47 0.09
C HIS A 162 -24.00 28.15 0.82
N LEU A 163 -24.06 27.10 1.67
CA LEU A 163 -25.28 26.73 2.38
C LEU A 163 -25.16 26.62 3.91
N ALA A 164 -23.97 26.71 4.52
CA ALA A 164 -23.86 26.61 5.97
C ALA A 164 -22.74 27.47 6.58
N THR A 165 -22.87 28.80 6.52
CA THR A 165 -22.19 29.65 7.49
C THR A 165 -23.02 29.70 8.78
N THR A 166 -22.73 28.78 9.71
CA THR A 166 -22.50 29.05 11.15
C THR A 166 -22.24 27.73 11.89
N SER A 167 -20.99 27.28 11.94
CA SER A 167 -20.39 26.71 13.17
C SER A 167 -18.92 26.34 12.95
N ASN A 168 -18.11 26.62 13.97
CA ASN A 168 -16.64 26.66 14.08
C ASN A 168 -15.82 25.40 13.69
N PHE A 169 -16.34 24.42 12.95
CA PHE A 169 -15.62 23.18 12.64
C PHE A 169 -14.64 23.27 11.46
N GLY A 170 -14.80 24.25 10.57
CA GLY A 170 -14.02 24.35 9.32
C GLY A 170 -12.55 24.79 9.45
N LYS A 171 -12.10 25.24 10.63
CA LYS A 171 -10.73 25.76 10.80
C LYS A 171 -9.66 24.68 11.03
N GLN A 172 -10.05 23.44 11.34
CA GLN A 172 -9.09 22.43 11.78
C GLN A 172 -8.51 21.57 10.64
N ILE A 173 -9.22 21.46 9.51
CA ILE A 173 -8.78 20.64 8.36
C ILE A 173 -7.69 21.35 7.54
N VAL A 174 -7.69 22.68 7.50
CA VAL A 174 -6.73 23.47 6.70
C VAL A 174 -5.32 23.48 7.31
N HIS A 175 -5.19 23.28 8.63
CA HIS A 175 -3.91 23.36 9.31
C HIS A 175 -3.00 22.14 9.06
N TYR A 176 -3.55 21.01 8.62
CA TYR A 176 -2.79 19.78 8.38
C TYR A 176 -2.13 19.74 6.98
N ILE A 177 -2.55 20.60 6.05
CA ILE A 177 -2.10 20.61 4.65
C ILE A 177 -0.96 21.63 4.41
N SER A 178 -0.55 22.40 5.43
CA SER A 178 0.38 23.53 5.29
C SER A 178 1.83 23.24 5.74
N GLY A 179 2.31 22.02 5.52
CA GLY A 179 3.70 21.64 5.72
C GLY A 179 4.45 21.49 4.38
N PRO A 180 5.58 22.17 4.13
CA PRO A 180 6.26 22.19 2.83
C PRO A 180 6.95 20.87 2.43
N ILE A 181 6.79 19.78 3.19
CA ILE A 181 7.48 18.49 2.97
C ILE A 181 6.52 17.30 2.81
N SER A 182 5.24 17.41 3.18
CA SER A 182 4.36 16.21 3.28
C SER A 182 3.77 15.71 1.96
N ILE A 183 3.76 16.52 0.89
CA ILE A 183 3.19 16.08 -0.41
C ILE A 183 4.09 15.06 -1.10
N LEU A 184 5.39 15.03 -0.78
CA LEU A 184 6.31 14.03 -1.35
C LEU A 184 6.34 12.71 -0.56
N VAL A 185 5.74 12.66 0.64
CA VAL A 185 5.71 11.46 1.50
C VAL A 185 4.36 10.71 1.39
N CYS A 186 3.32 11.36 0.83
CA CYS A 186 2.12 10.66 0.34
C CYS A 186 2.30 9.98 -1.03
N LEU A 187 3.53 9.94 -1.55
CA LEU A 187 3.95 9.39 -2.84
C LEU A 187 4.93 8.23 -2.66
#